data_AF-A0A1H2GJ24-F1
#
_entry.id   AF-A0A1H2GJ24-F1
#
_cell.length_a   1.000
_cell.length_b   1.000
_cell.length_c   1.000
_cell.angle_alpha   90.00
_cell.angle_beta   90.00
_cell.angle_gamma   90.00
#
_symmetry.space_group_name_H-M   'P 1'
#
loop_
_entity.id
_entity.type
_entity.pdbx_description
1 polymer ?
#
loop_
_entity_poly.entity_id
_entity_poly.type
_entity_poly.pdbx_seq_one_letter_code
_entity_poly.pdbx_strand_id
1 'polypeptide(L)'
;MSDFSFAPAEYVSTGMPQYDGNPLIECLPKILSDVDVVRRIGNAPARPNETERAMDPKLRGHGINRLKDVVVPFEIHLRLEDLFSQLIRYGYTGRNPLHASTVKHRLPSSAEIKGHGFMSTAETMTLIGLSGMGKTTALNAIAKLYPQVISHSKYKEQIFIETQVVWLKIECPHDGSLRGFCAAFFSSLDAALGIEKYSSRGSTGRSISVMLQNISQLCKTFSIGALIIDEMQHLCSSRGGQDREKLLNFFVTLSNDAGVPLVYVGTNAMLPLFSGVLRNARRAAGMGPIAFDRFSEDDPFWAHLVSQLWAYDWTKTPAPLTGRLLSKIYDLTQGNTDFLAKLLMLSQRHAIWEGIDSISPALLQQVYDNQMRLLHKPVEALRSGDPLQIADFEDMMPTKDQIAQMMNYDLARRADRTHLSLIAQAAIAPVEHIETEAVKSVRKPVVPVANETLPSAHFSKGDDVEAQLKQRGWVDPNSAW
;
A
#
# COMPACT_ATOMS: atom_id res chain seq x y z
N MET A 1 21.62 23.81 8.91
CA MET A 1 22.41 22.58 8.68
C MET A 1 21.88 21.55 9.65
N SER A 2 20.93 20.72 9.20
CA SER A 2 20.40 19.63 10.02
C SER A 2 21.40 18.47 9.98
N ASP A 3 21.82 18.02 11.16
CA ASP A 3 22.65 16.82 11.33
C ASP A 3 21.91 15.60 10.80
N PHE A 4 22.07 15.28 9.51
CA PHE A 4 21.67 13.99 8.97
C PHE A 4 22.72 12.95 9.38
N SER A 5 22.64 12.47 10.62
CA SER A 5 23.45 11.31 11.03
C SER A 5 22.72 10.05 10.60
N PHE A 6 23.23 9.34 9.59
CA PHE A 6 22.83 7.95 9.37
C PHE A 6 23.00 7.18 10.67
N ALA A 7 22.03 6.33 11.01
CA ALA A 7 22.15 5.52 12.21
C ALA A 7 23.33 4.55 12.05
N PRO A 8 24.30 4.51 12.97
CA PRO A 8 25.36 3.52 12.91
C PRO A 8 24.75 2.12 13.11
N ALA A 9 25.22 1.14 12.34
CA ALA A 9 24.73 -0.23 12.46
C ALA A 9 25.19 -0.87 13.78
N GLU A 10 24.22 -1.31 14.59
CA GLU A 10 24.44 -2.13 15.79
C GLU A 10 23.83 -3.51 15.57
N TYR A 11 24.65 -4.55 15.54
CA TYR A 11 24.20 -5.89 15.19
C TYR A 11 23.85 -6.69 16.43
N VAL A 12 22.60 -7.15 16.50
CA VAL A 12 22.09 -8.01 17.57
C VAL A 12 21.48 -9.25 16.94
N SER A 13 21.76 -10.42 17.52
CA SER A 13 21.10 -11.66 17.11
C SER A 13 19.59 -11.51 17.30
N THR A 14 18.84 -11.94 16.29
CA THR A 14 17.39 -11.83 16.26
C THR A 14 16.70 -12.93 17.05
N GLY A 15 17.43 -14.01 17.38
CA GLY A 15 16.89 -15.24 17.96
C GLY A 15 16.21 -16.17 16.94
N MET A 16 16.16 -15.79 15.67
CA MET A 16 15.58 -16.56 14.57
C MET A 16 16.69 -17.05 13.64
N PRO A 17 16.91 -18.38 13.52
CA PRO A 17 18.01 -18.94 12.74
C PRO A 17 18.04 -18.50 11.26
N GLN A 18 16.88 -18.22 10.67
CA GLN A 18 16.76 -17.78 9.28
C GLN A 18 17.16 -16.31 9.04
N TYR A 19 17.27 -15.51 10.10
CA TYR A 19 17.62 -14.09 10.04
C TYR A 19 19.04 -13.83 10.52
N ASP A 20 19.51 -14.63 11.47
CA ASP A 20 20.86 -14.53 12.01
C ASP A 20 21.92 -14.80 10.93
N GLY A 21 23.02 -14.08 10.99
CA GLY A 21 24.07 -14.08 9.97
C GLY A 21 23.81 -13.14 8.78
N ASN A 22 22.75 -12.34 8.81
CA ASN A 22 22.49 -11.30 7.82
C ASN A 22 22.67 -9.88 8.41
N PRO A 23 23.71 -9.13 8.01
CA PRO A 23 23.97 -7.80 8.58
C PRO A 23 22.84 -6.79 8.30
N LEU A 24 22.06 -6.97 7.23
CA LEU A 24 20.93 -6.10 6.90
C LEU A 24 19.70 -6.33 7.81
N ILE A 25 19.67 -7.46 8.53
CA ILE A 25 18.57 -7.81 9.45
C ILE A 25 18.99 -7.59 10.90
N GLU A 26 20.19 -8.04 11.28
CA GLU A 26 20.70 -7.94 12.65
C GLU A 26 20.90 -6.48 13.11
N CYS A 27 21.04 -5.53 12.19
CA CYS A 27 21.12 -4.10 12.50
C CYS A 27 19.78 -3.42 12.76
N LEU A 28 18.67 -4.08 12.42
CA LEU A 28 17.33 -3.52 12.63
C LEU A 28 16.97 -3.61 14.12
N PRO A 29 16.05 -2.75 14.60
CA PRO A 29 15.53 -2.84 15.96
C PRO A 29 15.05 -4.26 16.29
N LYS A 30 15.10 -4.65 17.57
CA LYS A 30 14.56 -5.95 18.02
C LYS A 30 13.11 -6.14 17.55
N ILE A 31 12.71 -7.39 17.31
CA ILE A 31 11.29 -7.73 17.10
C ILE A 31 10.52 -7.30 18.35
N LEU A 32 9.53 -6.45 18.17
CA LEU A 32 8.81 -5.83 19.28
C LEU A 32 7.72 -6.78 19.78
N SER A 33 7.44 -6.69 21.08
CA SER A 33 6.20 -7.26 21.63
C SER A 33 5.04 -6.29 21.40
N ASP A 34 3.80 -6.78 21.38
CA ASP A 34 2.61 -5.94 21.25
C ASP A 34 2.61 -4.76 22.25
N VAL A 35 3.05 -5.01 23.48
CA VAL A 35 3.16 -3.98 24.53
C VAL A 35 4.17 -2.90 24.16
N ASP A 36 5.32 -3.28 23.61
CA ASP A 36 6.33 -2.33 23.13
C ASP A 36 5.81 -1.53 21.93
N VAL A 37 5.06 -2.16 21.03
CA VAL A 37 4.43 -1.50 19.88
C VAL A 37 3.42 -0.44 20.33
N VAL A 38 2.50 -0.80 21.23
CA VAL A 38 1.51 0.13 21.81
C VAL A 38 2.20 1.33 22.45
N ARG A 39 3.28 1.10 23.22
CA ARG A 39 4.02 2.17 23.90
C ARG A 39 4.76 3.12 22.95
N ARG A 40 5.25 2.61 21.81
CA ARG A 40 6.03 3.41 20.85
C ARG A 40 5.17 4.15 19.83
N ILE A 41 4.07 3.55 19.40
CA ILE A 41 3.13 4.15 18.44
C ILE A 41 2.12 5.05 19.15
N GLY A 42 1.68 4.65 20.33
CA GLY A 42 0.72 5.42 21.13
C GLY A 42 1.30 6.77 21.51
N ASN A 43 0.53 7.82 21.28
CA ASN A 43 0.88 9.16 21.70
C ASN A 43 -0.30 9.75 22.48
N ALA A 44 -0.10 9.96 23.77
CA ALA A 44 -1.06 10.61 24.64
C ALA A 44 -0.40 11.86 25.25
N PRO A 45 -0.41 13.00 24.53
CA PRO A 45 0.05 14.27 25.07
C PRO A 45 -0.63 14.59 26.41
N ALA A 46 -0.01 15.46 27.21
CA ALA A 46 -0.61 15.90 28.48
C ALA A 46 -2.02 16.45 28.25
N ARG A 47 -2.99 15.90 28.99
CA ARG A 47 -4.38 16.37 28.97
C ARG A 47 -4.46 17.79 29.52
N PRO A 48 -5.39 18.63 29.05
CA PRO A 48 -5.57 19.98 29.57
C PRO A 48 -5.94 19.93 31.05
N ASN A 49 -5.17 20.64 31.86
CA ASN A 49 -5.42 20.84 33.28
C ASN A 49 -6.29 22.09 33.52
N GLU A 50 -6.66 22.33 34.77
CA GLU A 50 -7.47 23.50 35.15
C GLU A 50 -6.80 24.83 34.79
N THR A 51 -5.46 24.90 34.86
CA THR A 51 -4.71 26.12 34.51
C THR A 51 -4.82 26.45 33.02
N GLU A 52 -4.76 25.45 32.13
CA GLU A 52 -4.96 25.63 30.70
C GLU A 52 -6.41 26.04 30.38
N ARG A 53 -7.39 25.49 31.11
CA ARG A 53 -8.82 25.82 30.93
C ARG A 53 -9.19 27.20 31.47
N ALA A 54 -8.40 27.75 32.38
CA ALA A 54 -8.54 29.11 32.90
C ALA A 54 -7.86 30.18 32.01
N MET A 55 -7.07 29.77 31.00
CA MET A 55 -6.43 30.72 30.07
C MET A 55 -7.45 31.48 29.22
N ASP A 56 -6.99 32.59 28.63
CA ASP A 56 -7.78 33.39 27.70
C ASP A 56 -8.34 32.52 26.55
N PRO A 57 -9.56 32.82 26.04
CA PRO A 57 -10.19 32.08 24.95
C PRO A 57 -9.27 31.83 23.76
N LYS A 58 -8.47 32.83 23.37
CA LYS A 58 -7.54 32.73 22.26
C LYS A 58 -6.46 31.68 22.50
N LEU A 59 -5.87 31.64 23.70
CA LEU A 59 -4.85 30.65 24.07
C LEU A 59 -5.45 29.24 24.15
N ARG A 60 -6.64 29.09 24.73
CA ARG A 60 -7.37 27.81 24.75
C ARG A 60 -7.65 27.28 23.35
N GLY A 61 -8.01 28.16 22.42
CA GLY A 61 -8.17 27.84 21.00
C GLY A 61 -6.91 27.24 20.35
N HIS A 62 -5.71 27.70 20.75
CA HIS A 62 -4.45 27.11 20.30
C HIS A 62 -4.19 25.74 20.94
N GLY A 63 -4.59 25.54 22.20
CA GLY A 63 -4.48 24.27 22.93
C GLY A 63 -5.19 23.11 22.21
N ILE A 64 -6.35 23.37 21.61
CA ILE A 64 -7.15 22.38 20.85
C ILE A 64 -6.32 21.66 19.77
N ASN A 65 -5.29 22.29 19.21
CA ASN A 65 -4.46 21.66 18.19
C ASN A 65 -3.73 20.40 18.69
N ARG A 66 -3.49 20.28 20.00
CA ARG A 66 -2.89 19.09 20.64
C ARG A 66 -3.72 17.83 20.42
N LEU A 67 -5.02 17.94 20.13
CA LEU A 67 -5.87 16.81 19.77
C LEU A 67 -5.36 16.05 18.53
N LYS A 68 -4.70 16.75 17.59
CA LYS A 68 -4.12 16.16 16.37
C LYS A 68 -2.94 15.25 16.64
N ASP A 69 -2.29 15.43 17.79
CA ASP A 69 -1.12 14.65 18.17
C ASP A 69 -1.53 13.34 18.87
N VAL A 70 -2.80 13.19 19.26
CA VAL A 70 -3.29 11.99 19.95
C VAL A 70 -3.32 10.81 18.98
N VAL A 71 -2.63 9.73 19.35
CA VAL A 71 -2.64 8.46 18.61
C VAL A 71 -3.06 7.36 19.57
N VAL A 72 -4.19 6.72 19.26
CA VAL A 72 -4.74 5.59 20.02
C VAL A 72 -4.44 4.29 19.26
N PRO A 73 -3.54 3.43 19.77
CA PRO A 73 -3.25 2.14 19.14
C PRO A 73 -4.44 1.17 19.26
N PHE A 74 -4.62 0.38 18.22
CA PHE A 74 -5.64 -0.67 18.09
C PHE A 74 -5.00 -1.91 17.48
N GLU A 75 -5.71 -3.04 17.49
CA GLU A 75 -5.25 -4.31 16.91
C GLU A 75 -4.78 -4.16 15.45
N ILE A 76 -5.44 -3.32 14.65
CA ILE A 76 -5.04 -3.04 13.26
C ILE A 76 -3.60 -2.47 13.16
N HIS A 77 -3.17 -1.70 14.16
CA HIS A 77 -1.82 -1.14 14.21
C HIS A 77 -0.79 -2.21 14.60
N LEU A 78 -1.15 -3.11 15.51
CA LEU A 78 -0.30 -4.25 15.89
C LEU A 78 -0.10 -5.18 14.70
N ARG A 79 -1.18 -5.53 14.00
CA ARG A 79 -1.13 -6.32 12.79
C ARG A 79 -0.30 -5.65 11.69
N LEU A 80 -0.43 -4.34 11.52
CA LEU A 80 0.38 -3.59 10.56
C LEU A 80 1.86 -3.62 10.92
N GLU A 81 2.22 -3.46 12.20
CA GLU A 81 3.61 -3.52 12.65
C GLU A 81 4.21 -4.92 12.42
N ASP A 82 3.49 -5.96 12.80
CA ASP A 82 3.92 -7.35 12.65
C ASP A 82 4.18 -7.69 11.17
N LEU A 83 3.22 -7.41 10.29
CA LEU A 83 3.40 -7.64 8.86
C LEU A 83 4.54 -6.77 8.29
N PHE A 84 4.73 -5.54 8.74
CA PHE A 84 5.78 -4.66 8.24
C PHE A 84 7.18 -5.13 8.67
N SER A 85 7.29 -5.61 9.93
CA SER A 85 8.50 -6.23 10.46
C SER A 85 8.87 -7.48 9.66
N GLN A 86 7.91 -8.37 9.42
CA GLN A 86 8.10 -9.57 8.62
C GLN A 86 8.48 -9.24 7.18
N LEU A 87 7.80 -8.27 6.54
CA LEU A 87 8.03 -7.83 5.17
C LEU A 87 9.48 -7.39 4.95
N ILE A 88 10.01 -6.53 5.82
CA ILE A 88 11.38 -6.01 5.71
C ILE A 88 12.39 -7.14 5.93
N ARG A 89 12.24 -7.90 7.02
CA ARG A 89 13.21 -8.93 7.41
C ARG A 89 13.26 -10.06 6.40
N TYR A 90 12.10 -10.59 6.03
CA TYR A 90 12.01 -11.65 5.03
C TYR A 90 12.51 -11.18 3.67
N GLY A 91 12.22 -9.93 3.29
CA GLY A 91 12.78 -9.31 2.08
C GLY A 91 14.31 -9.22 2.04
N TYR A 92 14.98 -9.17 3.19
CA TYR A 92 16.44 -9.19 3.26
C TYR A 92 17.05 -10.59 3.20
N THR A 93 16.30 -11.65 3.50
CA THR A 93 16.84 -13.03 3.51
C THR A 93 17.41 -13.44 2.15
N GLY A 94 16.70 -13.17 1.04
CA GLY A 94 17.19 -13.38 -0.32
C GLY A 94 18.25 -12.37 -0.78
N ARG A 95 18.53 -11.33 0.02
CA ARG A 95 19.43 -10.21 -0.31
C ARG A 95 20.60 -10.06 0.65
N ASN A 96 21.02 -11.14 1.29
CA ASN A 96 22.17 -11.11 2.20
C ASN A 96 23.46 -10.72 1.44
N PRO A 97 24.10 -9.59 1.79
CA PRO A 97 25.29 -9.08 1.09
C PRO A 97 26.51 -9.99 1.20
N LEU A 98 26.52 -10.94 2.14
CA LEU A 98 27.60 -11.91 2.31
C LEU A 98 27.54 -13.06 1.30
N HIS A 99 26.40 -13.24 0.61
CA HIS A 99 26.28 -14.28 -0.41
C HIS A 99 26.78 -13.78 -1.77
N ALA A 100 27.62 -14.59 -2.42
CA ALA A 100 28.19 -14.28 -3.73
C ALA A 100 27.10 -14.07 -4.81
N SER A 101 25.97 -14.79 -4.72
CA SER A 101 24.82 -14.62 -5.63
C SER A 101 24.25 -13.21 -5.54
N THR A 102 24.07 -12.68 -4.33
CA THR A 102 23.56 -11.33 -4.08
C THR A 102 24.53 -10.27 -4.58
N VAL A 103 25.83 -10.40 -4.32
CA VAL A 103 26.85 -9.44 -4.79
C VAL A 103 26.87 -9.37 -6.32
N LYS A 104 26.85 -10.53 -6.99
CA LYS A 104 26.79 -10.59 -8.46
C LYS A 104 25.50 -9.97 -9.00
N HIS A 105 24.39 -10.18 -8.32
CA HIS A 105 23.08 -9.65 -8.70
C HIS A 105 22.97 -8.11 -8.58
N ARG A 106 23.81 -7.48 -7.75
CA ARG A 106 23.90 -6.01 -7.64
C ARG A 106 24.66 -5.36 -8.81
N LEU A 107 25.43 -6.10 -9.60
CA LEU A 107 26.24 -5.52 -10.66
C LEU A 107 25.38 -5.22 -11.92
N PRO A 108 25.54 -4.05 -12.57
CA PRO A 108 24.70 -3.64 -13.72
C PRO A 108 24.86 -4.51 -14.98
N SER A 109 25.91 -5.32 -15.06
CA SER A 109 26.36 -5.99 -16.31
C SER A 109 25.67 -7.33 -16.61
N SER A 110 24.63 -7.72 -15.88
CA SER A 110 24.06 -9.09 -15.97
C SER A 110 23.04 -9.29 -17.09
N ALA A 111 23.20 -8.64 -18.25
CA ALA A 111 22.37 -8.90 -19.43
C ALA A 111 22.57 -10.34 -19.98
N GLU A 112 23.61 -11.06 -19.54
CA GLU A 112 23.94 -12.42 -20.01
C GLU A 112 23.92 -13.51 -18.93
N ILE A 113 23.56 -13.20 -17.68
CA ILE A 113 23.68 -14.18 -16.59
C ILE A 113 22.30 -14.76 -16.23
N LYS A 114 21.70 -15.50 -17.17
CA LYS A 114 20.60 -16.42 -16.85
C LYS A 114 21.19 -17.57 -16.03
N GLY A 115 20.73 -17.76 -14.79
CA GLY A 115 21.05 -18.95 -13.98
C GLY A 115 21.83 -18.73 -12.68
N HIS A 116 21.87 -17.53 -12.12
CA HIS A 116 22.35 -17.36 -10.74
C HIS A 116 21.18 -17.54 -9.78
N GLY A 117 21.31 -18.45 -8.80
CA GLY A 117 20.28 -18.83 -7.81
C GLY A 117 19.86 -17.73 -6.83
N PHE A 118 19.75 -16.47 -7.29
CA PHE A 118 19.01 -15.43 -6.60
C PHE A 118 17.53 -15.78 -6.65
N MET A 119 16.97 -16.09 -5.48
CA MET A 119 15.54 -16.31 -5.30
C MET A 119 14.99 -15.10 -4.55
N SER A 120 14.11 -14.35 -5.20
CA SER A 120 13.45 -13.23 -4.55
C SER A 120 12.55 -13.71 -3.43
N THR A 121 12.75 -13.16 -2.24
CA THR A 121 11.91 -13.34 -1.06
C THR A 121 11.04 -12.11 -0.81
N ALA A 122 10.95 -11.21 -1.80
CA ALA A 122 10.19 -9.97 -1.66
C ALA A 122 8.69 -10.23 -1.68
N GLU A 123 8.03 -9.86 -0.60
CA GLU A 123 6.58 -9.88 -0.50
C GLU A 123 5.96 -8.51 -0.77
N THR A 124 4.64 -8.48 -0.78
CA THR A 124 3.87 -7.26 -0.98
C THR A 124 2.78 -7.18 0.08
N MET A 125 2.69 -6.01 0.70
CA MET A 125 1.66 -5.64 1.65
C MET A 125 0.75 -4.60 0.99
N THR A 126 -0.55 -4.69 1.27
CA THR A 126 -1.52 -3.70 0.79
C THR A 126 -2.33 -3.13 1.96
N LEU A 127 -2.35 -1.80 2.05
CA LEU A 127 -3.12 -1.02 3.00
C LEU A 127 -4.21 -0.27 2.23
N ILE A 128 -5.46 -0.60 2.52
CA ILE A 128 -6.62 -0.02 1.83
C ILE A 128 -7.59 0.50 2.89
N GLY A 129 -8.38 1.49 2.56
CA GLY A 129 -9.45 1.95 3.43
C GLY A 129 -9.94 3.33 3.08
N LEU A 130 -10.94 3.81 3.80
CA LEU A 130 -11.56 5.11 3.54
C LEU A 130 -10.55 6.25 3.77
N SER A 131 -10.70 7.35 3.03
CA SER A 131 -9.90 8.54 3.29
C SER A 131 -10.17 9.07 4.71
N GLY A 132 -9.12 9.51 5.40
CA GLY A 132 -9.21 10.02 6.76
C GLY A 132 -9.26 8.97 7.89
N MET A 133 -9.10 7.66 7.60
CA MET A 133 -9.05 6.60 8.64
C MET A 133 -7.72 6.48 9.39
N GLY A 134 -6.74 7.32 9.08
CA GLY A 134 -5.42 7.27 9.73
C GLY A 134 -4.43 6.26 9.14
N LYS A 135 -4.68 5.68 7.95
CA LYS A 135 -3.77 4.75 7.24
C LYS A 135 -2.32 5.25 7.16
N THR A 136 -2.13 6.42 6.56
CA THR A 136 -0.82 7.03 6.37
C THR A 136 -0.18 7.41 7.70
N THR A 137 -0.98 7.85 8.67
CA THR A 137 -0.51 8.16 10.04
C THR A 137 0.02 6.90 10.73
N ALA A 138 -0.73 5.79 10.67
CA ALA A 138 -0.35 4.50 11.24
C ALA A 138 0.93 3.97 10.59
N LEU A 139 0.99 3.97 9.25
CA LEU A 139 2.17 3.49 8.53
C LEU A 139 3.40 4.34 8.81
N ASN A 140 3.26 5.67 8.84
CA ASN A 140 4.37 6.56 9.19
C ASN A 140 4.86 6.33 10.63
N ALA A 141 3.95 6.10 11.58
CA ALA A 141 4.33 5.79 12.96
C ALA A 141 5.11 4.48 13.06
N ILE A 142 4.69 3.46 12.30
CA ILE A 142 5.35 2.15 12.26
C ILE A 142 6.70 2.21 11.54
N ALA A 143 6.77 2.89 10.40
CA ALA A 143 8.03 3.09 9.67
C ALA A 143 9.07 3.81 10.54
N LYS A 144 8.66 4.79 11.35
CA LYS A 144 9.53 5.51 12.31
C LYS A 144 10.08 4.65 13.45
N LEU A 145 9.56 3.44 13.67
CA LEU A 145 10.16 2.48 14.60
C LEU A 145 11.53 1.99 14.10
N TYR A 146 11.78 2.11 12.80
CA TYR A 146 12.98 1.72 12.10
C TYR A 146 13.78 2.96 11.65
N PRO A 147 15.10 3.02 11.88
CA PRO A 147 15.93 4.06 11.29
C PRO A 147 15.76 4.08 9.77
N GLN A 148 15.57 5.25 9.17
CA GLN A 148 15.35 5.35 7.73
C GLN A 148 16.58 4.90 6.93
N VAL A 149 17.78 5.31 7.38
CA VAL A 149 19.07 4.97 6.77
C VAL A 149 20.05 4.51 7.84
N ILE A 150 20.70 3.38 7.58
CA ILE A 150 21.72 2.75 8.42
C ILE A 150 23.05 2.76 7.66
N SER A 151 24.13 3.15 8.36
CA SER A 151 25.48 3.09 7.84
C SER A 151 26.24 1.94 8.47
N HIS A 152 26.80 1.08 7.62
CA HIS A 152 27.63 -0.04 8.02
C HIS A 152 29.10 0.32 7.83
N SER A 153 29.93 -0.10 8.79
CA SER A 153 31.39 0.06 8.72
C SER A 153 32.14 -1.27 8.95
N LYS A 154 31.66 -2.07 9.89
CA LYS A 154 32.23 -3.37 10.28
C LYS A 154 31.11 -4.37 10.55
N TYR A 155 31.29 -5.64 10.21
CA TYR A 155 30.40 -6.75 10.59
C TYR A 155 31.24 -7.97 10.96
N LYS A 156 31.02 -8.57 12.15
CA LYS A 156 31.82 -9.71 12.66
C LYS A 156 33.33 -9.52 12.46
N GLU A 157 33.81 -8.33 12.83
CA GLU A 157 35.19 -7.90 12.70
C GLU A 157 35.75 -7.71 11.27
N GLN A 158 34.94 -7.93 10.24
CA GLN A 158 35.29 -7.70 8.85
C GLN A 158 34.84 -6.32 8.37
N ILE A 159 35.57 -5.72 7.44
CA ILE A 159 35.19 -4.44 6.82
C ILE A 159 33.91 -4.66 6.03
N PHE A 160 32.87 -3.91 6.35
CA PHE A 160 31.58 -3.97 5.67
C PHE A 160 31.03 -2.55 5.55
N ILE A 161 31.40 -1.89 4.45
CA ILE A 161 31.03 -0.49 4.18
C ILE A 161 29.86 -0.49 3.21
N GLU A 162 28.67 -0.24 3.74
CA GLU A 162 27.43 -0.19 2.98
C GLU A 162 26.50 0.88 3.55
N THR A 163 25.63 1.42 2.71
CA THR A 163 24.52 2.29 3.12
C THR A 163 23.23 1.55 2.86
N GLN A 164 22.48 1.28 3.93
CA GLN A 164 21.20 0.59 3.88
C GLN A 164 20.07 1.60 4.08
N VAL A 165 19.15 1.69 3.12
CA VAL A 165 17.90 2.43 3.28
C VAL A 165 16.82 1.45 3.72
N VAL A 166 16.41 1.50 4.98
CA VAL A 166 15.49 0.48 5.53
C VAL A 166 14.09 0.60 4.93
N TRP A 167 13.61 1.81 4.72
CA TRP A 167 12.34 2.07 4.05
C TRP A 167 12.41 3.37 3.26
N LEU A 168 11.71 3.41 2.13
CA LEU A 168 11.57 4.59 1.30
C LEU A 168 10.10 4.81 0.99
N LYS A 169 9.55 5.97 1.36
CA LYS A 169 8.17 6.34 1.06
C LYS A 169 8.12 7.23 -0.17
N ILE A 170 7.18 6.94 -1.08
CA ILE A 170 6.91 7.69 -2.30
C ILE A 170 5.42 7.94 -2.39
N GLU A 171 5.04 9.18 -2.64
CA GLU A 171 3.65 9.55 -2.94
C GLU A 171 3.45 9.53 -4.47
N CYS A 172 2.43 8.81 -4.94
CA CYS A 172 2.10 8.78 -6.35
C CYS A 172 1.69 10.18 -6.84
N PRO A 173 2.22 10.65 -7.99
CA PRO A 173 1.88 11.97 -8.49
C PRO A 173 0.41 12.04 -8.90
N HIS A 174 -0.23 13.20 -8.72
CA HIS A 174 -1.65 13.40 -9.06
C HIS A 174 -1.98 13.19 -10.54
N ASP A 175 -1.00 13.37 -11.43
CA ASP A 175 -1.17 13.12 -12.86
C ASP A 175 -1.04 11.63 -13.23
N GLY A 176 -0.69 10.78 -12.26
CA GLY A 176 -0.46 9.35 -12.41
C GLY A 176 0.68 9.00 -13.38
N SER A 177 1.56 9.95 -13.69
CA SER A 177 2.56 9.77 -14.73
C SER A 177 3.76 8.94 -14.26
N LEU A 178 4.27 8.06 -15.14
CA LEU A 178 5.50 7.30 -14.92
C LEU A 178 6.70 8.19 -14.60
N ARG A 179 6.80 9.33 -15.30
CA ARG A 179 7.88 10.30 -15.10
C ARG A 179 7.76 10.99 -13.75
N GLY A 180 6.56 11.39 -13.34
CA GLY A 180 6.29 11.95 -12.02
C GLY A 180 6.67 10.97 -10.91
N PHE A 181 6.32 9.68 -11.06
CA PHE A 181 6.73 8.63 -10.12
C PHE A 181 8.26 8.50 -10.04
N CYS A 182 8.96 8.48 -11.17
CA CYS A 182 10.42 8.40 -11.18
C CYS A 182 11.06 9.61 -10.48
N ALA A 183 10.54 10.82 -10.73
CA ALA A 183 11.01 12.03 -10.09
C ALA A 183 10.79 11.99 -8.57
N ALA A 184 9.61 11.53 -8.13
CA ALA A 184 9.28 11.35 -6.72
C ALA A 184 10.21 10.32 -6.04
N PHE A 185 10.55 9.22 -6.71
CA PHE A 185 11.53 8.24 -6.23
C PHE A 185 12.90 8.90 -6.00
N PHE A 186 13.44 9.59 -7.01
CA PHE A 186 14.77 10.19 -6.92
C PHE A 186 14.83 11.28 -5.86
N SER A 187 13.79 12.10 -5.74
CA SER A 187 13.65 13.13 -4.70
C SER A 187 13.61 12.51 -3.31
N SER A 188 12.80 11.46 -3.11
CA SER A 188 12.68 10.77 -1.82
C SER A 188 13.98 10.10 -1.40
N LEU A 189 14.72 9.51 -2.36
CA LEU A 189 16.01 8.89 -2.09
C LEU A 189 17.08 9.92 -1.74
N ASP A 190 17.15 11.03 -2.47
CA ASP A 190 18.03 12.16 -2.18
C ASP A 190 17.78 12.72 -0.78
N ALA A 191 16.50 12.91 -0.41
CA ALA A 191 16.08 13.36 0.91
C ALA A 191 16.49 12.36 2.02
N ALA A 192 16.30 11.06 1.81
CA ALA A 192 16.71 10.04 2.78
C ALA A 192 18.24 10.00 2.98
N LEU A 193 19.00 10.21 1.90
CA LEU A 193 20.46 10.20 1.92
C LEU A 193 21.08 11.56 2.30
N GLY A 194 20.29 12.63 2.39
CA GLY A 194 20.80 13.98 2.65
C GLY A 194 21.69 14.54 1.53
N ILE A 195 21.46 14.14 0.28
CA ILE A 195 22.23 14.56 -0.89
C ILE A 195 21.33 15.13 -1.98
N GLU A 196 21.89 15.80 -2.98
CA GLU A 196 21.15 16.31 -4.16
C GLU A 196 21.79 15.80 -5.46
N LYS A 197 21.76 14.47 -5.66
CA LYS A 197 22.49 13.80 -6.76
C LYS A 197 21.56 13.16 -7.77
N TYR A 198 20.52 12.48 -7.30
CA TYR A 198 19.67 11.66 -8.14
C TYR A 198 18.51 12.46 -8.74
N SER A 199 17.94 13.40 -7.99
CA SER A 199 16.89 14.30 -8.44
C SER A 199 17.38 15.22 -9.58
N SER A 200 18.58 15.80 -9.43
CA SER A 200 19.23 16.66 -10.44
C SER A 200 19.59 15.91 -11.71
N ARG A 201 19.99 14.62 -11.59
CA ARG A 201 20.30 13.75 -12.74
C ARG A 201 19.06 13.11 -13.35
N GLY A 202 17.97 12.93 -12.60
CA GLY A 202 16.76 12.25 -13.04
C GLY A 202 15.86 13.11 -13.94
N SER A 203 15.98 14.43 -13.85
CA SER A 203 15.13 15.42 -14.53
C SER A 203 15.55 15.76 -15.97
N THR A 204 16.75 15.39 -16.42
CA THR A 204 17.30 15.82 -17.72
C THR A 204 17.27 14.71 -18.78
N GLY A 205 16.41 14.87 -19.81
CA GLY A 205 16.52 14.26 -21.14
C GLY A 205 16.50 12.73 -21.28
N ARG A 206 16.40 11.95 -20.18
CA ARG A 206 16.45 10.48 -20.21
C ARG A 206 15.09 9.86 -20.56
N SER A 207 15.14 8.71 -21.23
CA SER A 207 13.96 7.90 -21.48
C SER A 207 13.43 7.30 -20.17
N ILE A 208 12.12 7.04 -20.11
CA ILE A 208 11.48 6.45 -18.92
C ILE A 208 12.08 5.09 -18.60
N SER A 209 12.35 4.26 -19.60
CA SER A 209 12.98 2.95 -19.41
C SER A 209 14.33 3.04 -18.71
N VAL A 210 15.16 4.04 -19.04
CA VAL A 210 16.45 4.26 -18.37
C VAL A 210 16.25 4.72 -16.92
N MET A 211 15.24 5.54 -16.64
CA MET A 211 14.91 5.93 -15.27
C MET A 211 14.50 4.73 -14.42
N LEU A 212 13.61 3.87 -14.94
CA LEU A 212 13.17 2.66 -14.25
C LEU A 212 14.32 1.67 -13.99
N GLN A 213 15.24 1.52 -14.96
CA GLN A 213 16.47 0.74 -14.77
C GLN A 213 17.36 1.32 -13.66
N ASN A 214 17.54 2.64 -13.65
CA ASN A 214 18.30 3.31 -12.59
C ASN A 214 17.65 3.12 -11.22
N ILE A 215 16.32 3.22 -11.12
CA ILE A 215 15.58 2.96 -9.87
C ILE A 215 15.87 1.54 -9.38
N SER A 216 15.73 0.52 -10.24
CA SER A 216 16.04 -0.87 -9.90
C SER A 216 17.48 -1.03 -9.40
N GLN A 217 18.45 -0.40 -10.08
CA GLN A 217 19.85 -0.43 -9.67
C GLN A 217 20.06 0.25 -8.32
N LEU A 218 19.46 1.42 -8.07
CA LEU A 218 19.58 2.13 -6.80
C LEU A 218 18.96 1.35 -5.64
N CYS A 219 17.83 0.67 -5.87
CA CYS A 219 17.23 -0.22 -4.89
C CYS A 219 18.20 -1.35 -4.48
N LYS A 220 18.94 -1.91 -5.43
CA LYS A 220 19.96 -2.94 -5.16
C LYS A 220 21.18 -2.36 -4.45
N THR A 221 21.67 -1.19 -4.90
CA THR A 221 22.85 -0.52 -4.34
C THR A 221 22.64 -0.13 -2.89
N PHE A 222 21.51 0.52 -2.56
CA PHE A 222 21.22 0.99 -1.20
C PHE A 222 20.49 -0.04 -0.35
N SER A 223 20.39 -1.28 -0.82
CA SER A 223 19.67 -2.37 -0.14
C SER A 223 18.29 -1.93 0.39
N ILE A 224 17.46 -1.31 -0.46
CA ILE A 224 16.20 -0.71 0.00
C ILE A 224 15.29 -1.79 0.63
N GLY A 225 14.95 -1.65 1.91
CA GLY A 225 14.26 -2.68 2.68
C GLY A 225 12.77 -2.80 2.40
N ALA A 226 12.07 -1.69 2.28
CA ALA A 226 10.69 -1.62 1.84
C ALA A 226 10.45 -0.35 1.02
N LEU A 227 9.74 -0.49 -0.09
CA LEU A 227 9.28 0.64 -0.89
C LEU A 227 7.79 0.87 -0.63
N ILE A 228 7.48 1.94 0.09
CA ILE A 228 6.13 2.36 0.41
C ILE A 228 5.64 3.28 -0.70
N ILE A 229 4.54 2.92 -1.34
CA ILE A 229 3.93 3.66 -2.43
C ILE A 229 2.54 4.09 -1.96
N ASP A 230 2.44 5.36 -1.58
CA ASP A 230 1.25 5.99 -1.02
C ASP A 230 0.41 6.69 -2.10
N GLU A 231 -0.87 6.92 -1.78
CA GLU A 231 -1.86 7.52 -2.69
C GLU A 231 -1.98 6.78 -4.05
N MET A 232 -1.94 5.45 -4.02
CA MET A 232 -1.98 4.59 -5.21
C MET A 232 -3.20 4.85 -6.11
N GLN A 233 -4.31 5.34 -5.56
CA GLN A 233 -5.51 5.66 -6.34
C GLN A 233 -5.25 6.77 -7.38
N HIS A 234 -4.23 7.63 -7.21
CA HIS A 234 -3.87 8.62 -8.24
C HIS A 234 -3.44 7.99 -9.57
N LEU A 235 -3.02 6.72 -9.57
CA LEU A 235 -2.73 5.98 -10.80
C LEU A 235 -3.99 5.68 -11.61
N CYS A 236 -5.17 5.63 -10.98
CA CYS A 236 -6.46 5.45 -11.65
C CYS A 236 -6.83 6.67 -12.52
N SER A 237 -6.40 7.87 -12.12
CA SER A 237 -6.73 9.14 -12.78
C SER A 237 -5.88 9.43 -14.05
N SER A 238 -4.90 8.58 -14.36
CA SER A 238 -4.03 8.77 -15.52
C SER A 238 -4.82 8.69 -16.84
N ARG A 239 -4.75 9.75 -17.66
CA ARG A 239 -5.49 9.89 -18.94
C ARG A 239 -5.09 8.88 -20.03
N GLY A 240 -4.15 7.97 -19.76
CA GLY A 240 -3.70 6.94 -20.68
C GLY A 240 -3.42 5.63 -19.95
N GLY A 241 -4.27 4.62 -20.13
CA GLY A 241 -4.17 3.32 -19.43
C GLY A 241 -2.85 2.57 -19.65
N GLN A 242 -2.09 2.91 -20.69
CA GLN A 242 -0.81 2.28 -21.01
C GLN A 242 0.30 2.60 -19.99
N ASP A 243 0.34 3.82 -19.44
CA ASP A 243 1.36 4.21 -18.47
C ASP A 243 1.12 3.58 -17.10
N ARG A 244 -0.15 3.48 -16.70
CA ARG A 244 -0.60 2.70 -15.54
C ARG A 244 -0.15 1.24 -15.62
N GLU A 245 -0.41 0.56 -16.73
CA GLU A 245 -0.02 -0.84 -16.91
C GLU A 245 1.50 -1.02 -16.88
N LYS A 246 2.25 -0.13 -17.53
CA LYS A 246 3.72 -0.12 -17.47
C LYS A 246 4.23 0.05 -16.04
N LEU A 247 3.62 0.94 -15.24
CA LEU A 247 4.05 1.17 -13.86
C LEU A 247 3.75 -0.03 -12.95
N LEU A 248 2.55 -0.63 -13.08
CA LEU A 248 2.20 -1.85 -12.35
C LEU A 248 3.13 -3.01 -12.73
N ASN A 249 3.41 -3.17 -14.03
CA ASN A 249 4.39 -4.16 -14.50
C ASN A 249 5.79 -3.86 -13.96
N PHE A 250 6.19 -2.59 -13.87
CA PHE A 250 7.44 -2.19 -13.27
C PHE A 250 7.52 -2.58 -11.79
N PHE A 251 6.46 -2.39 -10.98
CA PHE A 251 6.46 -2.84 -9.59
C PHE A 251 6.62 -4.35 -9.47
N VAL A 252 5.93 -5.11 -10.34
CA VAL A 252 6.11 -6.57 -10.42
C VAL A 252 7.57 -6.92 -10.71
N THR A 253 8.18 -6.27 -11.71
CA THR A 253 9.59 -6.45 -12.07
C THR A 253 10.52 -6.04 -10.93
N LEU A 254 10.24 -4.95 -10.22
CA LEU A 254 11.07 -4.47 -9.13
C LEU A 254 11.07 -5.45 -7.95
N SER A 255 9.92 -5.99 -7.58
CA SER A 255 9.80 -7.00 -6.52
C SER A 255 10.47 -8.33 -6.93
N ASN A 256 10.31 -8.77 -8.18
CA ASN A 256 10.94 -10.02 -8.64
C ASN A 256 12.45 -9.90 -8.83
N ASP A 257 12.86 -8.90 -9.59
CA ASP A 257 14.21 -8.80 -10.09
C ASP A 257 15.07 -8.08 -9.06
N ALA A 258 14.63 -6.95 -8.49
CA ALA A 258 15.42 -6.28 -7.46
C ALA A 258 15.26 -6.89 -6.05
N GLY A 259 14.28 -7.78 -5.87
CA GLY A 259 13.98 -8.37 -4.56
C GLY A 259 13.51 -7.35 -3.53
N VAL A 260 12.86 -6.27 -3.97
CA VAL A 260 12.42 -5.17 -3.09
C VAL A 260 10.99 -5.43 -2.63
N PRO A 261 10.74 -5.55 -1.31
CA PRO A 261 9.40 -5.59 -0.76
C PRO A 261 8.61 -4.31 -1.05
N LEU A 262 7.32 -4.45 -1.35
CA LEU A 262 6.44 -3.35 -1.73
C LEU A 262 5.33 -3.18 -0.70
N VAL A 263 5.03 -1.93 -0.33
CA VAL A 263 3.85 -1.58 0.48
C VAL A 263 2.98 -0.65 -0.35
N TYR A 264 1.80 -1.13 -0.75
CA TYR A 264 0.83 -0.33 -1.47
C TYR A 264 -0.14 0.31 -0.49
N VAL A 265 -0.32 1.62 -0.55
CA VAL A 265 -1.26 2.36 0.30
C VAL A 265 -2.16 3.21 -0.58
N GLY A 266 -3.47 3.16 -0.32
CA GLY A 266 -4.42 3.98 -1.05
C GLY A 266 -5.84 3.84 -0.52
N THR A 267 -6.77 4.57 -1.16
CA THR A 267 -8.20 4.40 -0.91
C THR A 267 -8.73 3.15 -1.59
N ASN A 268 -9.96 2.75 -1.25
CA ASN A 268 -10.58 1.58 -1.90
C ASN A 268 -10.58 1.74 -3.44
N ALA A 269 -10.66 2.95 -3.98
CA ALA A 269 -10.51 3.27 -5.41
C ALA A 269 -9.28 2.67 -6.13
N MET A 270 -8.25 2.22 -5.40
CA MET A 270 -7.12 1.50 -5.99
C MET A 270 -7.42 0.03 -6.33
N LEU A 271 -8.47 -0.59 -5.78
CA LEU A 271 -8.81 -2.01 -5.99
C LEU A 271 -8.91 -2.42 -7.47
N PRO A 272 -9.55 -1.61 -8.37
CA PRO A 272 -9.59 -1.90 -9.80
C PRO A 272 -8.20 -1.94 -10.48
N LEU A 273 -7.15 -1.37 -9.89
CA LEU A 273 -5.78 -1.47 -10.43
C LEU A 273 -5.30 -2.93 -10.46
N PHE A 274 -5.78 -3.75 -9.53
CA PHE A 274 -5.31 -5.11 -9.35
C PHE A 274 -6.23 -6.16 -10.02
N SER A 275 -7.47 -5.82 -10.35
CA SER A 275 -8.44 -6.78 -10.92
C SER A 275 -8.22 -7.15 -12.39
N GLY A 276 -7.56 -6.27 -13.16
CA GLY A 276 -7.35 -6.52 -14.60
C GLY A 276 -6.33 -7.62 -14.91
N VAL A 277 -5.46 -7.98 -13.97
CA VAL A 277 -4.38 -8.97 -14.19
C VAL A 277 -4.20 -9.82 -12.93
N LEU A 278 -4.48 -11.12 -13.02
CA LEU A 278 -4.39 -12.08 -11.91
C LEU A 278 -3.03 -12.04 -11.18
N ARG A 279 -1.94 -11.75 -11.90
CA ARG A 279 -0.60 -11.57 -11.33
C ARG A 279 -0.52 -10.39 -10.36
N ASN A 280 -1.19 -9.29 -10.67
CA ASN A 280 -1.21 -8.08 -9.86
C ASN A 280 -2.11 -8.28 -8.63
N ALA A 281 -3.27 -8.93 -8.82
CA ALA A 281 -4.16 -9.34 -7.73
C ALA A 281 -3.48 -10.27 -6.72
N ARG A 282 -2.79 -11.32 -7.20
CA ARG A 282 -2.04 -12.24 -6.32
C ARG A 282 -0.95 -11.56 -5.50
N ARG A 283 -0.32 -10.51 -6.04
CA ARG A 283 0.71 -9.75 -5.31
C ARG A 283 0.12 -8.77 -4.34
N ALA A 284 -0.92 -8.04 -4.73
CA ALA A 284 -1.65 -7.18 -3.80
C ALA A 284 -2.20 -7.98 -2.60
N ALA A 285 -2.55 -9.26 -2.81
CA ALA A 285 -2.95 -10.18 -1.75
C ALA A 285 -1.79 -10.89 -1.01
N GLY A 286 -0.52 -10.54 -1.26
CA GLY A 286 0.66 -11.28 -0.79
C GLY A 286 0.64 -11.63 0.70
N MET A 287 0.64 -10.61 1.56
CA MET A 287 0.49 -10.77 3.01
C MET A 287 -0.96 -10.60 3.49
N GLY A 288 -1.92 -10.54 2.56
CA GLY A 288 -3.30 -10.15 2.79
C GLY A 288 -3.47 -8.62 2.96
N PRO A 289 -4.57 -8.03 2.45
CA PRO A 289 -4.82 -6.61 2.62
C PRO A 289 -5.20 -6.30 4.08
N ILE A 290 -4.70 -5.17 4.60
CA ILE A 290 -5.20 -4.56 5.82
C ILE A 290 -6.20 -3.48 5.43
N ALA A 291 -7.46 -3.65 5.85
CA ALA A 291 -8.55 -2.74 5.59
C ALA A 291 -8.77 -1.81 6.80
N PHE A 292 -8.54 -0.51 6.60
CA PHE A 292 -8.95 0.55 7.52
C PHE A 292 -10.36 0.99 7.15
N ASP A 293 -11.35 0.29 7.68
CA ASP A 293 -12.77 0.63 7.54
C ASP A 293 -13.24 1.59 8.65
N ARG A 294 -14.42 2.20 8.45
CA ARG A 294 -15.08 3.00 9.49
C ARG A 294 -15.52 2.12 10.66
N PHE A 295 -15.57 2.71 11.83
CA PHE A 295 -16.17 2.06 12.99
C PHE A 295 -17.70 1.98 12.86
N SER A 296 -18.30 0.92 13.37
CA SER A 296 -19.73 0.86 13.63
C SER A 296 -20.09 1.53 14.97
N GLU A 297 -21.34 1.97 15.15
CA GLU A 297 -21.77 2.63 16.39
C GLU A 297 -21.55 1.73 17.62
N ASP A 298 -21.87 0.45 17.48
CA ASP A 298 -21.78 -0.55 18.52
C ASP A 298 -20.35 -1.09 18.74
N ASP A 299 -19.36 -0.58 18.00
CA ASP A 299 -17.97 -1.02 18.15
C ASP A 299 -17.38 -0.50 19.48
N PRO A 300 -16.94 -1.38 20.40
CA PRO A 300 -16.30 -0.95 21.65
C PRO A 300 -15.06 -0.08 21.41
N PHE A 301 -14.33 -0.29 20.31
CA PHE A 301 -13.16 0.50 19.95
C PHE A 301 -13.53 1.93 19.54
N TRP A 302 -14.73 2.14 18.97
CA TRP A 302 -15.26 3.48 18.69
C TRP A 302 -15.48 4.27 19.98
N ALA A 303 -16.21 3.67 20.92
CA ALA A 303 -16.47 4.28 22.23
C ALA A 303 -15.15 4.59 22.96
N HIS A 304 -14.17 3.68 22.87
CA HIS A 304 -12.84 3.90 23.43
C HIS A 304 -12.12 5.08 22.76
N LEU A 305 -12.08 5.14 21.42
CA LEU A 305 -11.46 6.25 20.67
C LEU A 305 -12.07 7.60 21.06
N VAL A 306 -13.41 7.69 21.04
CA VAL A 306 -14.14 8.90 21.39
C VAL A 306 -13.82 9.29 22.84
N SER A 307 -13.77 8.34 23.78
CA SER A 307 -13.43 8.62 25.17
C SER A 307 -12.02 9.19 25.36
N GLN A 308 -11.03 8.69 24.61
CA GLN A 308 -9.66 9.20 24.68
C GLN A 308 -9.57 10.63 24.12
N LEU A 309 -10.22 10.90 22.99
CA LEU A 309 -10.24 12.24 22.39
C LEU A 309 -11.07 13.23 23.22
N TRP A 310 -12.20 12.78 23.80
CA TRP A 310 -13.06 13.61 24.65
C TRP A 310 -12.36 14.08 25.92
N ALA A 311 -11.36 13.34 26.41
CA ALA A 311 -10.54 13.76 27.55
C ALA A 311 -9.70 15.03 27.29
N TYR A 312 -9.57 15.44 26.02
CA TYR A 312 -8.90 16.67 25.60
C TYR A 312 -9.92 17.77 25.35
N ASP A 313 -10.35 18.41 26.42
CA ASP A 313 -11.36 19.48 26.41
C ASP A 313 -10.79 20.78 27.00
N TRP A 314 -10.76 21.84 26.18
CA TRP A 314 -10.36 23.21 26.56
C TRP A 314 -11.55 24.14 26.82
N THR A 315 -12.79 23.62 26.86
CA THR A 315 -13.94 24.39 27.36
C THR A 315 -13.78 24.70 28.85
N LYS A 316 -14.53 25.71 29.33
CA LYS A 316 -14.41 26.18 30.72
C LYS A 316 -14.85 25.10 31.71
N THR A 317 -15.93 24.39 31.37
CA THR A 317 -16.55 23.39 32.23
C THR A 317 -16.71 22.09 31.46
N PRO A 318 -15.70 21.20 31.47
CA PRO A 318 -15.78 19.97 30.69
C PRO A 318 -16.91 19.05 31.13
N ALA A 319 -17.69 18.61 30.16
CA ALA A 319 -18.82 17.74 30.37
C ALA A 319 -18.40 16.26 30.31
N PRO A 320 -18.99 15.38 31.13
CA PRO A 320 -18.77 13.94 30.99
C PRO A 320 -19.29 13.43 29.64
N LEU A 321 -18.60 12.48 29.03
CA LEU A 321 -19.07 11.81 27.83
C LEU A 321 -20.27 10.92 28.18
N THR A 322 -21.47 11.38 27.81
CA THR A 322 -22.72 10.63 28.01
C THR A 322 -23.05 9.77 26.79
N GLY A 323 -23.88 8.74 26.94
CA GLY A 323 -24.37 7.94 25.82
C GLY A 323 -25.05 8.79 24.73
N ARG A 324 -25.80 9.84 25.13
CA ARG A 324 -26.41 10.78 24.19
C ARG A 324 -25.38 11.56 23.38
N LEU A 325 -24.27 11.98 23.99
CA LEU A 325 -23.18 12.64 23.28
C LEU A 325 -22.47 11.65 22.34
N LEU A 326 -22.20 10.43 22.80
CA LEU A 326 -21.55 9.39 22.01
C LEU A 326 -22.35 9.05 20.73
N SER A 327 -23.65 8.76 20.87
CA SER A 327 -24.52 8.51 19.71
C SER A 327 -24.63 9.74 18.80
N LYS A 328 -24.65 10.96 19.38
CA LYS A 328 -24.70 12.16 18.53
C LYS A 328 -23.41 12.38 17.75
N ILE A 329 -22.25 12.11 18.36
CA ILE A 329 -20.95 12.16 17.68
C ILE A 329 -20.93 11.12 16.55
N TYR A 330 -21.41 9.89 16.81
CA TYR A 330 -21.47 8.87 15.77
C TYR A 330 -22.39 9.30 14.62
N ASP A 331 -23.62 9.78 14.90
CA ASP A 331 -24.55 10.24 13.87
C ASP A 331 -23.93 11.30 12.93
N LEU A 332 -23.15 12.23 13.48
CA LEU A 332 -22.54 13.34 12.73
C LEU A 332 -21.21 12.98 12.03
N THR A 333 -20.66 11.79 12.29
CA THR A 333 -19.32 11.39 11.78
C THR A 333 -19.32 10.04 11.08
N GLN A 334 -20.32 9.21 11.32
CA GLN A 334 -20.49 7.85 10.80
C GLN A 334 -19.27 6.94 11.03
N GLY A 335 -18.59 7.11 12.17
CA GLY A 335 -17.42 6.30 12.52
C GLY A 335 -16.13 6.70 11.80
N ASN A 336 -16.12 7.82 11.07
CA ASN A 336 -14.92 8.34 10.41
C ASN A 336 -14.05 9.12 11.40
N THR A 337 -12.79 8.69 11.58
CA THR A 337 -11.85 9.28 12.56
C THR A 337 -11.44 10.73 12.24
N ASP A 338 -11.34 11.09 10.96
CA ASP A 338 -11.03 12.46 10.55
C ASP A 338 -12.23 13.38 10.77
N PHE A 339 -13.45 12.92 10.48
CA PHE A 339 -14.68 13.66 10.79
C PHE A 339 -14.87 13.83 12.30
N LEU A 340 -14.55 12.80 13.09
CA LEU A 340 -14.53 12.86 14.55
C LEU A 340 -13.59 13.96 15.06
N ALA A 341 -12.32 13.92 14.65
CA ALA A 341 -11.35 14.93 15.05
C ALA A 341 -11.81 16.35 14.66
N LYS A 342 -12.29 16.53 13.43
CA LYS A 342 -12.83 17.82 12.96
C LYS A 342 -14.02 18.29 13.79
N LEU A 343 -15.02 17.43 14.03
CA LEU A 343 -16.21 17.76 14.81
C LEU A 343 -15.84 18.21 16.22
N LEU A 344 -14.97 17.46 16.92
CA LEU A 344 -14.54 17.79 18.28
C LEU A 344 -13.75 19.10 18.32
N MET A 345 -12.79 19.30 17.41
CA MET A 345 -12.00 20.52 17.36
C MET A 345 -12.85 21.76 17.05
N LEU A 346 -13.73 21.66 16.05
CA LEU A 346 -14.60 22.78 15.65
C LEU A 346 -15.61 23.10 16.75
N SER A 347 -16.16 22.09 17.42
CA SER A 347 -17.12 22.30 18.51
C SER A 347 -16.50 22.99 19.70
N GLN A 348 -15.28 22.61 20.08
CA GLN A 348 -14.54 23.31 21.13
C GLN A 348 -14.22 24.75 20.72
N ARG A 349 -13.76 24.99 19.50
CA ARG A 349 -13.48 26.35 19.00
C ARG A 349 -14.73 27.23 19.02
N HIS A 350 -15.85 26.68 18.57
CA HIS A 350 -17.14 27.37 18.57
C HIS A 350 -17.61 27.68 20.00
N ALA A 351 -17.54 26.71 20.91
CA ALA A 351 -17.88 26.95 22.32
C ALA A 351 -17.03 28.06 22.95
N ILE A 352 -15.72 28.04 22.70
CA ILE A 352 -14.79 29.03 23.23
C ILE A 352 -15.07 30.43 22.67
N TRP A 353 -15.36 30.53 21.37
CA TRP A 353 -15.65 31.79 20.69
C TRP A 353 -16.95 32.42 21.17
N GLU A 354 -18.02 31.63 21.27
CA GLU A 354 -19.34 32.09 21.71
C GLU A 354 -19.46 32.22 23.25
N GLY A 355 -18.40 31.86 23.99
CA GLY A 355 -18.42 31.89 25.46
C GLY A 355 -19.31 30.82 26.10
N ILE A 356 -19.61 29.73 25.38
CA ILE A 356 -20.37 28.59 25.87
C ILE A 356 -19.47 27.72 26.75
N ASP A 357 -19.96 27.37 27.94
CA ASP A 357 -19.12 26.74 28.97
C ASP A 357 -18.76 25.29 28.67
N SER A 358 -19.61 24.55 27.94
CA SER A 358 -19.45 23.11 27.70
C SER A 358 -20.03 22.66 26.35
N ILE A 359 -19.54 21.52 25.84
CA ILE A 359 -20.08 20.90 24.62
C ILE A 359 -21.38 20.16 24.92
N SER A 360 -22.43 20.43 24.14
CA SER A 360 -23.72 19.75 24.22
C SER A 360 -24.11 19.12 22.88
N PRO A 361 -25.08 18.17 22.84
CA PRO A 361 -25.57 17.62 21.57
C PRO A 361 -26.11 18.68 20.60
N ALA A 362 -26.71 19.75 21.11
CA ALA A 362 -27.20 20.87 20.30
C ALA A 362 -26.05 21.67 19.68
N LEU A 363 -24.97 21.88 20.44
CA LEU A 363 -23.76 22.53 19.93
C LEU A 363 -23.12 21.71 18.81
N LEU A 364 -22.99 20.39 18.99
CA LEU A 364 -22.45 19.48 17.98
C LEU A 364 -23.26 19.57 16.67
N GLN A 365 -24.59 19.55 16.78
CA GLN A 365 -25.48 19.71 15.62
C GLN A 365 -25.27 21.07 14.94
N GLN A 366 -25.25 22.16 15.71
CA GLN A 366 -25.05 23.51 15.18
C GLN A 366 -23.72 23.66 14.44
N VAL A 367 -22.65 23.07 14.98
CA VAL A 367 -21.32 23.08 14.36
C VAL A 367 -21.32 22.26 13.08
N TYR A 368 -21.95 21.08 13.10
CA TYR A 368 -22.11 20.28 11.89
C TYR A 368 -22.86 21.04 10.80
N ASP A 369 -24.00 21.66 11.12
CA ASP A 369 -24.86 22.36 10.16
C ASP A 369 -24.22 23.62 9.57
N ASN A 370 -23.36 24.31 10.33
CA ASN A 370 -22.81 25.60 9.93
C ASN A 370 -21.37 25.53 9.44
N GLN A 371 -20.53 24.68 10.06
CA GLN A 371 -19.09 24.64 9.82
C GLN A 371 -18.64 23.38 9.06
N MET A 372 -19.44 22.30 9.05
CA MET A 372 -19.13 21.05 8.34
C MET A 372 -20.03 20.81 7.11
N ARG A 373 -20.62 21.87 6.53
CA ARG A 373 -21.53 21.77 5.36
C ARG A 373 -20.96 20.98 4.19
N LEU A 374 -19.66 21.11 3.92
CA LEU A 374 -18.98 20.37 2.85
C LEU A 374 -18.94 18.85 3.10
N LEU A 375 -19.14 18.42 4.35
CA LEU A 375 -19.14 17.02 4.76
C LEU A 375 -20.55 16.43 4.86
N HIS A 376 -21.61 17.22 4.67
CA HIS A 376 -23.00 16.73 4.79
C HIS A 376 -23.31 15.59 3.83
N LYS A 377 -23.12 15.82 2.53
CA LYS A 377 -23.37 14.78 1.51
C LYS A 377 -22.54 13.52 1.74
N PRO A 378 -21.21 13.61 2.00
CA PRO A 378 -20.43 12.41 2.31
C PRO A 378 -20.92 11.67 3.57
N VAL A 379 -21.26 12.38 4.65
CA VAL A 379 -21.78 11.77 5.89
C VAL A 379 -23.15 11.14 5.67
N GLU A 380 -24.02 11.76 4.87
CA GLU A 380 -25.31 11.20 4.48
C GLU A 380 -25.17 9.94 3.63
N ALA A 381 -24.23 9.93 2.68
CA ALA A 381 -23.92 8.73 1.90
C ALA A 381 -23.42 7.59 2.78
N LEU A 382 -22.53 7.87 3.75
CA LEU A 382 -22.09 6.86 4.72
C LEU A 382 -23.23 6.37 5.62
N ARG A 383 -24.16 7.27 6.00
CA ARG A 383 -25.33 6.96 6.82
C ARG A 383 -26.34 6.10 6.07
N SER A 384 -26.57 6.36 4.78
CA SER A 384 -27.52 5.59 3.97
C SER A 384 -27.02 4.17 3.72
N GLY A 385 -25.70 3.97 3.71
CA GLY A 385 -25.10 2.68 3.37
C GLY A 385 -25.35 2.28 1.92
N ASP A 386 -25.85 3.19 1.08
CA ASP A 386 -26.18 2.95 -0.32
C ASP A 386 -24.89 3.01 -1.16
N PRO A 387 -24.46 1.89 -1.77
CA PRO A 387 -23.25 1.85 -2.57
C PRO A 387 -23.22 2.86 -3.72
N LEU A 388 -24.39 3.28 -4.23
CA LEU A 388 -24.48 4.27 -5.32
C LEU A 388 -24.25 5.70 -4.82
N GLN A 389 -24.80 6.07 -3.68
CA GLN A 389 -24.55 7.40 -3.09
C GLN A 389 -23.13 7.53 -2.57
N ILE A 390 -22.57 6.43 -2.05
CA ILE A 390 -21.18 6.40 -1.65
C ILE A 390 -20.26 6.42 -2.90
N ALA A 391 -20.74 5.94 -4.06
CA ALA A 391 -19.97 5.98 -5.31
C ALA A 391 -19.64 7.38 -5.81
N ASP A 392 -20.51 8.34 -5.53
CA ASP A 392 -20.28 9.76 -5.85
C ASP A 392 -19.03 10.31 -5.11
N PHE A 393 -18.55 9.59 -4.09
CA PHE A 393 -17.34 9.89 -3.33
C PHE A 393 -16.34 8.74 -3.47
N GLU A 394 -15.51 8.81 -4.52
CA GLU A 394 -14.52 7.80 -4.91
C GLU A 394 -13.64 7.32 -3.72
N ASP A 395 -13.31 8.24 -2.79
CA ASP A 395 -12.48 7.99 -1.62
C ASP A 395 -13.22 7.42 -0.38
N MET A 396 -14.54 7.19 -0.48
CA MET A 396 -15.41 6.82 0.65
C MET A 396 -16.19 5.51 0.50
N MET A 397 -16.06 4.80 -0.62
CA MET A 397 -16.70 3.49 -0.76
C MET A 397 -16.06 2.43 0.15
N PRO A 398 -16.83 1.66 0.94
CA PRO A 398 -16.32 0.54 1.73
C PRO A 398 -15.70 -0.56 0.86
N THR A 399 -14.74 -1.31 1.41
CA THR A 399 -14.01 -2.35 0.67
C THR A 399 -14.95 -3.46 0.16
N LYS A 400 -15.93 -3.89 0.97
CA LYS A 400 -16.89 -4.96 0.59
C LYS A 400 -17.78 -4.55 -0.58
N ASP A 401 -18.27 -3.32 -0.57
CA ASP A 401 -19.18 -2.80 -1.59
C ASP A 401 -18.45 -2.55 -2.91
N GLN A 402 -17.18 -2.11 -2.84
CA GLN A 402 -16.34 -2.02 -4.03
C GLN A 402 -16.06 -3.39 -4.64
N ILE A 403 -15.74 -4.40 -3.83
CA ILE A 403 -15.55 -5.77 -4.34
C ILE A 403 -16.85 -6.27 -5.00
N ALA A 404 -18.01 -6.02 -4.40
CA ALA A 404 -19.30 -6.38 -4.99
C ALA A 404 -19.58 -5.62 -6.30
N GLN A 405 -19.29 -4.32 -6.37
CA GLN A 405 -19.40 -3.53 -7.60
C GLN A 405 -18.45 -4.02 -8.68
N MET A 406 -17.21 -4.39 -8.35
CA MET A 406 -16.27 -4.98 -9.30
C MET A 406 -16.79 -6.31 -9.84
N MET A 407 -17.35 -7.17 -8.98
CA MET A 407 -17.99 -8.42 -9.40
C MET A 407 -19.20 -8.16 -10.31
N ASN A 408 -20.03 -7.17 -9.99
CA ASN A 408 -21.19 -6.78 -10.80
C ASN A 408 -20.79 -6.14 -12.14
N TYR A 409 -19.72 -5.34 -12.16
CA TYR A 409 -19.14 -4.75 -13.37
C TYR A 409 -18.57 -5.84 -14.30
N ASP A 410 -17.89 -6.85 -13.76
CA ASP A 410 -17.44 -8.02 -14.53
C ASP A 410 -18.61 -8.85 -15.09
N LEU A 411 -19.72 -8.96 -14.36
CA LEU A 411 -20.95 -9.59 -14.84
C LEU A 411 -21.59 -8.80 -15.99
N ALA A 412 -21.68 -7.47 -15.88
CA ALA A 412 -22.16 -6.60 -16.97
C ALA A 412 -21.27 -6.70 -18.22
N ARG A 413 -19.94 -6.75 -18.05
CA ARG A 413 -19.00 -6.98 -19.15
C ARG A 413 -19.15 -8.35 -19.83
N ARG A 414 -19.50 -9.38 -19.06
CA ARG A 414 -19.83 -10.71 -19.59
C ARG A 414 -21.17 -10.68 -20.34
N ALA A 415 -22.16 -9.94 -19.84
CA ALA A 415 -23.44 -9.72 -20.51
C ALA A 415 -23.28 -8.98 -21.85
N ASP A 416 -22.44 -7.95 -21.91
CA ASP A 416 -22.11 -7.22 -23.15
C ASP A 416 -21.39 -8.11 -24.18
N ARG A 417 -20.52 -9.02 -23.72
CA ARG A 417 -19.88 -10.02 -24.59
C ARG A 417 -20.89 -11.04 -25.13
N THR A 418 -21.87 -11.44 -24.34
CA THR A 418 -22.96 -12.32 -24.82
C THR A 418 -23.85 -11.60 -25.84
N HIS A 419 -24.11 -10.30 -25.66
CA HIS A 419 -24.81 -9.48 -26.66
C HIS A 419 -24.01 -9.33 -27.97
N LEU A 420 -22.69 -9.16 -27.91
CA LEU A 420 -21.82 -9.16 -29.10
C LEU A 420 -21.81 -10.51 -29.82
N SER A 421 -21.84 -11.63 -29.09
CA SER A 421 -21.94 -12.96 -29.72
C SER A 421 -23.31 -13.23 -30.37
N LEU A 422 -24.39 -12.65 -29.83
CA LEU A 422 -25.73 -12.71 -30.41
C LEU A 422 -25.86 -11.80 -31.66
N ILE A 423 -25.23 -10.63 -31.66
CA ILE A 423 -25.18 -9.72 -32.83
C ILE A 423 -24.33 -10.33 -33.96
N ALA A 424 -23.22 -11.01 -33.63
CA ALA A 424 -22.39 -11.71 -34.61
C ALA A 424 -23.07 -12.96 -35.21
N GLN A 425 -24.01 -13.60 -34.49
CA GLN A 425 -24.78 -14.74 -35.00
C GLN A 425 -26.04 -14.32 -35.78
N ALA A 426 -26.56 -13.10 -35.55
CA ALA A 426 -27.74 -12.59 -36.24
C ALA A 426 -27.44 -11.94 -37.61
N ALA A 427 -26.17 -11.67 -37.93
CA ALA A 427 -25.76 -11.03 -39.18
C ALA A 427 -25.22 -12.03 -40.21
N ILE A 428 -26.06 -12.97 -40.66
CA ILE A 428 -25.84 -13.70 -41.93
C ILE A 428 -27.18 -13.75 -42.67
N ALA A 429 -27.43 -12.73 -43.49
CA ALA A 429 -28.32 -12.84 -44.64
C ALA A 429 -27.43 -12.82 -45.90
N PRO A 430 -27.67 -13.70 -46.89
CA PRO A 430 -26.77 -13.86 -48.03
C PRO A 430 -26.94 -12.72 -49.03
N VAL A 431 -25.84 -12.03 -49.37
CA VAL A 431 -25.80 -11.06 -50.47
C VAL A 431 -25.05 -11.69 -51.65
N GLU A 432 -25.68 -11.58 -52.82
CA GLU A 432 -25.27 -12.15 -54.11
C GLU A 432 -23.88 -11.70 -54.58
N HIS A 433 -23.27 -12.60 -55.34
CA HIS A 433 -21.95 -12.47 -55.96
C HIS A 433 -21.86 -11.29 -56.94
N ILE A 434 -20.83 -10.46 -56.77
CA ILE A 434 -20.23 -9.68 -57.85
C ILE A 434 -18.74 -9.99 -57.84
N GLU A 435 -18.28 -10.63 -58.92
CA GLU A 435 -16.87 -10.92 -59.17
C GLU A 435 -16.11 -9.63 -59.46
N THR A 436 -14.97 -9.43 -58.79
CA THR A 436 -13.87 -8.65 -59.36
C THR A 436 -12.55 -9.08 -58.71
N GLU A 437 -11.56 -9.31 -59.57
CA GLU A 437 -10.32 -10.04 -59.32
C GLU A 437 -9.41 -9.37 -58.28
N ALA A 438 -8.90 -10.17 -57.34
CA ALA A 438 -7.88 -9.77 -56.38
C ALA A 438 -6.51 -10.39 -56.71
N VAL A 439 -5.52 -9.52 -56.84
CA VAL A 439 -4.09 -9.80 -57.02
C VAL A 439 -3.52 -10.60 -55.84
N LYS A 440 -2.72 -11.61 -56.18
CA LYS A 440 -2.05 -12.55 -55.26
C LYS A 440 -1.12 -11.84 -54.25
N SER A 441 -1.29 -12.13 -52.96
CA SER A 441 -0.20 -12.07 -51.98
C SER A 441 -0.07 -13.41 -51.24
N VAL A 442 1.16 -13.91 -51.18
CA VAL A 442 1.54 -15.26 -50.75
C VAL A 442 1.48 -15.38 -49.23
N ARG A 443 0.69 -16.32 -48.71
CA ARG A 443 0.80 -16.81 -47.32
C ARG A 443 1.39 -18.22 -47.32
N LYS A 444 2.43 -18.43 -46.51
CA LYS A 444 3.05 -19.74 -46.24
C LYS A 444 2.03 -20.70 -45.59
N PRO A 445 2.10 -22.02 -45.83
CA PRO A 445 1.14 -22.96 -45.28
C PRO A 445 1.38 -23.16 -43.77
N VAL A 446 0.30 -23.05 -42.99
CA VAL A 446 0.23 -23.52 -41.60
C VAL A 446 -0.17 -25.00 -41.67
N VAL A 447 0.60 -25.86 -41.00
CA VAL A 447 0.37 -27.30 -40.91
C VAL A 447 -0.98 -27.57 -40.22
N PRO A 448 -1.85 -28.45 -40.75
CA PRO A 448 -3.11 -28.78 -40.09
C PRO A 448 -2.83 -29.66 -38.86
N VAL A 449 -3.40 -29.31 -37.72
CA VAL A 449 -3.43 -30.17 -36.52
C VAL A 449 -4.52 -31.21 -36.73
N ALA A 450 -4.15 -32.48 -36.77
CA ALA A 450 -5.08 -33.60 -36.87
C ALA A 450 -5.93 -33.71 -35.61
N ASN A 451 -7.25 -33.83 -35.79
CA ASN A 451 -8.19 -34.22 -34.75
C ASN A 451 -8.06 -35.74 -34.54
N GLU A 452 -7.14 -36.18 -33.69
CA GLU A 452 -7.16 -37.53 -33.13
C GLU A 452 -7.18 -37.45 -31.60
N THR A 453 -8.11 -38.17 -30.99
CA THR A 453 -8.25 -38.32 -29.55
C THR A 453 -6.99 -38.98 -28.97
N LEU A 454 -6.24 -38.22 -28.19
CA LEU A 454 -5.08 -38.72 -27.45
C LEU A 454 -5.51 -39.80 -26.44
N PRO A 455 -4.88 -40.98 -26.40
CA PRO A 455 -5.16 -41.98 -25.38
C PRO A 455 -4.67 -41.49 -24.01
N SER A 456 -5.55 -41.45 -23.01
CA SER A 456 -5.20 -41.15 -21.63
C SER A 456 -4.23 -42.21 -21.10
N ALA A 457 -2.99 -41.82 -20.83
CA ALA A 457 -1.99 -42.71 -20.24
C ALA A 457 -2.15 -42.72 -18.71
N HIS A 458 -2.90 -43.70 -18.18
CA HIS A 458 -2.85 -44.03 -16.76
C HIS A 458 -1.70 -45.01 -16.51
N PHE A 459 -0.78 -44.66 -15.61
CA PHE A 459 0.27 -45.57 -15.13
C PHE A 459 -0.28 -46.44 -14.00
N SER A 460 -0.05 -47.76 -14.09
CA SER A 460 -0.48 -48.71 -13.07
C SER A 460 0.40 -48.58 -11.82
N LYS A 461 -0.17 -48.86 -10.64
CA LYS A 461 0.57 -48.80 -9.37
C LYS A 461 1.54 -49.98 -9.29
N GLY A 462 2.83 -49.72 -9.51
CA GLY A 462 3.90 -50.73 -9.43
C GLY A 462 4.85 -50.77 -10.64
N ASP A 463 4.55 -50.03 -11.71
CA ASP A 463 5.43 -49.95 -12.88
C ASP A 463 6.58 -48.95 -12.66
N ASP A 464 7.75 -49.24 -13.22
CA ASP A 464 8.89 -48.32 -13.24
C ASP A 464 8.60 -47.15 -14.19
N VAL A 465 8.01 -46.11 -13.61
CA VAL A 465 7.52 -44.92 -14.29
C VAL A 465 8.64 -44.21 -15.06
N GLU A 466 9.87 -44.24 -14.54
CA GLU A 466 11.00 -43.51 -15.14
C GLU A 466 11.44 -44.13 -16.47
N ALA A 467 11.49 -45.45 -16.55
CA ALA A 467 11.83 -46.17 -17.77
C ALA A 467 10.79 -45.94 -18.88
N GLN A 468 9.50 -45.95 -18.53
CA GLN A 468 8.42 -45.73 -19.51
C GLN A 468 8.37 -44.29 -20.02
N LEU A 469 8.66 -43.30 -19.16
CA LEU A 469 8.73 -41.90 -19.57
C LEU A 469 9.91 -41.62 -20.50
N LYS A 470 11.07 -42.25 -20.27
CA LYS A 470 12.22 -42.19 -21.18
C LYS A 470 11.90 -42.83 -22.54
N GLN A 471 11.27 -44.01 -22.54
CA GLN A 471 10.92 -44.72 -23.78
C GLN A 471 9.89 -43.96 -24.62
N ARG A 472 9.00 -43.19 -23.98
CA ARG A 472 8.02 -42.33 -24.67
C ARG A 472 8.57 -40.95 -25.04
N GLY A 473 9.84 -40.66 -24.76
CA GLY A 473 10.49 -39.40 -25.11
C GLY A 473 10.08 -38.20 -24.25
N TRP A 474 9.48 -38.44 -23.07
CA TRP A 474 9.08 -37.38 -22.13
C TRP A 474 10.21 -36.96 -21.18
N VAL A 475 11.24 -37.79 -21.05
CA VAL A 475 12.44 -37.52 -20.26
C VAL A 475 13.65 -37.73 -21.15
N ASP A 476 14.48 -36.70 -21.29
CA ASP A 476 15.74 -36.76 -22.02
C ASP A 476 16.84 -37.33 -21.10
N PRO A 477 17.36 -38.55 -21.37
CA PRO A 477 18.39 -39.16 -20.53
C PRO A 477 19.74 -38.44 -20.61
N ASN A 478 19.95 -37.55 -21.58
CA ASN A 478 21.18 -36.79 -21.78
C ASN A 478 20.98 -35.28 -21.59
N SER A 479 20.15 -34.89 -20.62
CA SER A 479 20.01 -33.49 -20.25
C SER A 479 21.32 -33.00 -19.61
N ALA A 480 22.23 -32.44 -20.41
CA ALA A 480 23.34 -31.66 -19.92
C ALA A 480 22.82 -30.25 -19.56
N TRP A 481 22.30 -30.14 -18.33
CA TRP A 481 22.00 -28.89 -17.65
C TRP A 481 22.75 -28.85 -16.33
#